data_AF-A0A0K8JDS0-F1
#
_entry.id   AF-A0A0K8JDS0-F1
#
_cell.length_a   1.000
_cell.length_b   1.000
_cell.length_c   1.000
_cell.angle_alpha   90.00
_cell.angle_beta   90.00
_cell.angle_gamma   90.00
#
_symmetry.space_group_name_H-M   'P 1'
#
loop_
_entity.id
_entity.type
_entity.pdbx_description
1 polymer ?
#
loop_
_entity_poly.entity_id
_entity_poly.type
_entity_poly.pdbx_seq_one_letter_code
_entity_poly.pdbx_strand_id
1 'polypeptide(L)'
;MFEIVNMENKNHSVKIEQGTDGQGYQRLYVDAIDIDSDGYVIVPGSTNLTATPGDFQIALNWDAVTDAIGYNVKRSTTAGGPYETIVPNVSGTSYVGY
;
A
#
# COMPACT_ATOMS: atom_id res chain seq x y z
N MET A 1 -0.72 -7.96 -28.45
CA MET A 1 -0.48 -7.60 -27.04
C MET A 1 0.79 -6.80 -27.04
N PHE A 2 0.71 -5.50 -26.77
CA PHE A 2 1.91 -4.67 -26.65
C PHE A 2 2.11 -4.43 -25.17
N GLU A 3 3.20 -4.96 -24.64
CA GLU A 3 3.67 -4.62 -23.31
C GLU A 3 4.02 -3.13 -23.31
N ILE A 4 3.45 -2.38 -22.38
CA ILE A 4 3.84 -1.00 -22.11
C ILE A 4 4.79 -1.07 -20.92
N VAL A 5 6.07 -0.82 -21.16
CA VAL A 5 7.13 -0.87 -20.14
C VAL A 5 7.39 0.50 -19.52
N ASN A 6 7.95 0.53 -18.31
CA ASN A 6 8.37 1.74 -17.58
C ASN A 6 7.24 2.72 -17.23
N MET A 7 6.11 2.23 -16.72
CA MET A 7 5.04 3.11 -16.26
C MET A 7 5.43 3.84 -14.95
N GLU A 8 4.90 5.04 -14.72
CA GLU A 8 5.13 5.79 -13.48
C GLU A 8 4.45 5.12 -12.28
N ASN A 9 5.00 5.27 -11.07
CA ASN A 9 4.34 4.77 -9.85
C ASN A 9 3.12 5.64 -9.48
N LYS A 10 1.96 5.32 -10.05
CA LYS A 10 0.68 5.97 -9.80
C LYS A 10 -0.47 5.01 -10.08
N ASN A 11 -1.70 5.45 -9.82
CA ASN A 11 -2.88 4.67 -10.20
C ASN A 11 -2.99 4.58 -11.72
N HIS A 12 -3.05 3.35 -12.24
CA HIS A 12 -3.32 3.05 -13.65
C HIS A 12 -4.72 2.46 -13.81
N SER A 13 -5.38 2.81 -14.90
CA SER A 13 -6.67 2.22 -15.27
C SER A 13 -6.46 1.25 -16.42
N VAL A 14 -6.83 0.00 -16.21
CA VAL A 14 -6.83 -1.03 -17.25
C VAL A 14 -8.15 -0.98 -18.01
N LYS A 15 -8.08 -0.94 -19.33
CA LYS A 15 -9.25 -1.07 -20.20
C LYS A 15 -9.39 -2.54 -20.63
N ILE A 16 -10.58 -3.10 -20.43
CA ILE A 16 -10.94 -4.41 -20.99
C ILE A 16 -11.83 -4.14 -22.21
N GLU A 17 -11.41 -4.62 -23.36
CA GLU A 17 -12.15 -4.48 -24.62
C GLU A 17 -12.42 -5.84 -25.23
N GLN A 18 -13.64 -6.04 -25.70
CA GLN A 18 -13.94 -7.18 -26.56
C GLN A 18 -13.65 -6.80 -28.01
N GLY A 19 -12.97 -7.67 -28.75
CA GLY A 19 -12.85 -7.53 -30.20
C GLY A 19 -12.84 -8.88 -30.90
N THR A 20 -12.64 -8.85 -32.21
CA THR A 20 -12.64 -10.06 -33.05
C THR A 20 -11.25 -10.21 -33.68
N ASP A 21 -10.69 -11.42 -33.68
CA ASP A 21 -9.42 -11.68 -34.35
C ASP A 21 -9.56 -11.81 -35.87
N GLY A 22 -8.44 -11.91 -36.60
CA GLY A 22 -8.44 -12.08 -38.05
C GLY A 22 -9.03 -13.40 -38.55
N GLN A 23 -9.50 -14.28 -37.65
CA GLN A 23 -10.18 -15.53 -37.95
C GLN A 23 -11.66 -15.50 -37.54
N GLY A 24 -12.17 -14.36 -37.02
CA GLY A 24 -13.57 -14.20 -36.63
C GLY A 24 -13.90 -14.61 -35.20
N TYR A 25 -12.93 -15.01 -34.38
CA TYR A 25 -13.17 -15.37 -32.99
C TYR A 25 -13.21 -14.15 -32.09
N GLN A 26 -14.18 -14.12 -31.17
CA GLN A 26 -14.23 -13.09 -30.12
C GLN A 26 -13.07 -13.30 -29.15
N ARG A 27 -12.27 -12.25 -28.93
CA ARG A 27 -11.19 -12.20 -27.95
C ARG A 27 -11.43 -11.08 -26.97
N LEU A 28 -11.11 -11.34 -25.71
CA LEU A 28 -10.96 -10.31 -24.70
C LEU A 28 -9.54 -9.76 -24.81
N TYR A 29 -9.45 -8.50 -25.21
CA TYR A 29 -8.22 -7.73 -25.12
C TYR A 29 -8.20 -7.05 -23.77
N VAL A 30 -7.16 -7.34 -23.00
CA VAL A 30 -6.88 -6.66 -21.76
C VAL A 30 -5.76 -5.70 -22.07
N ASP A 31 -6.00 -4.40 -21.90
CA ASP A 31 -4.92 -3.41 -21.86
C ASP A 31 -4.03 -3.73 -20.65
N ALA A 32 -2.74 -3.43 -20.73
CA ALA A 32 -1.70 -4.01 -19.88
C ALA A 32 -2.09 -4.20 -18.39
N ILE A 33 -2.19 -5.45 -17.94
CA ILE A 33 -1.97 -5.78 -16.52
C ILE A 33 -0.45 -5.66 -16.34
N ASP A 34 -0.01 -4.52 -15.85
CA ASP A 34 1.36 -4.31 -15.43
C ASP A 34 1.58 -5.08 -14.12
N ILE A 35 2.17 -6.26 -14.24
CA ILE A 35 2.91 -6.94 -13.19
C ILE A 35 4.30 -7.07 -13.80
N ASP A 36 5.09 -5.99 -13.82
CA ASP A 36 6.51 -6.09 -14.15
C ASP A 36 7.22 -7.07 -13.18
N SER A 37 8.53 -7.28 -13.38
CA SER A 37 9.37 -8.11 -12.49
C SER A 37 9.17 -7.79 -11.00
N ASP A 38 8.76 -6.56 -10.70
CA ASP A 38 8.68 -5.97 -9.37
C ASP A 38 7.20 -5.64 -9.00
N GLY A 39 6.25 -6.06 -9.84
CA GLY A 39 4.84 -5.66 -9.85
C GLY A 39 4.07 -6.29 -8.70
N TYR A 40 4.36 -5.85 -7.48
CA TYR A 40 3.63 -6.28 -6.31
C TYR A 40 2.27 -5.61 -6.27
N VAL A 41 1.22 -6.41 -6.19
CA VAL A 41 -0.02 -5.94 -5.55
C VAL A 41 0.37 -5.57 -4.12
N ILE A 42 0.57 -4.28 -3.86
CA ILE A 42 0.87 -3.78 -2.53
C ILE A 42 -0.42 -3.94 -1.70
N VAL A 43 -0.57 -5.10 -1.10
CA VAL A 43 -1.39 -5.22 0.10
C VAL A 43 -0.52 -4.60 1.18
N PRO A 44 -0.86 -3.43 1.75
CA PRO A 44 -0.10 -2.93 2.89
C PRO A 44 -0.08 -4.06 3.92
N GLY A 45 1.12 -4.56 4.23
CA GLY A 45 1.29 -5.71 5.11
C GLY A 45 0.50 -5.51 6.40
N SER A 46 0.04 -6.61 7.02
CA SER A 46 -0.56 -6.52 8.34
C SER A 46 0.40 -5.76 9.24
N THR A 47 -0.04 -4.64 9.80
CA THR A 47 0.84 -3.83 10.63
C THR A 47 0.94 -4.37 12.05
N ASN A 48 0.16 -5.41 12.42
CA ASN A 48 0.09 -6.02 13.76
C ASN A 48 0.38 -5.00 14.88
N LEU A 49 -0.28 -3.83 14.79
CA LEU A 49 0.04 -2.70 15.65
C LEU A 49 -0.36 -3.04 17.08
N THR A 50 0.63 -3.08 17.95
CA THR A 50 0.45 -3.31 19.38
C THR A 50 0.81 -2.06 20.14
N ALA A 51 0.03 -1.79 21.19
CA ALA A 51 0.22 -0.67 22.09
C ALA A 51 0.35 -1.20 23.52
N THR A 52 1.48 -0.95 24.16
CA THR A 52 1.75 -1.35 25.54
C THR A 52 1.86 -0.10 26.41
N PRO A 53 0.96 0.10 27.40
CA PRO A 53 1.07 1.23 28.32
C PRO A 53 2.24 1.02 29.29
N GLY A 54 2.85 2.12 29.72
CA GLY A 54 3.81 2.20 30.81
C GLY A 54 3.62 3.48 31.63
N ASP A 55 4.48 3.71 32.61
CA ASP A 55 4.39 4.89 33.48
C ASP A 55 4.56 6.18 32.68
N PHE A 56 3.44 6.88 32.45
CA PHE A 56 3.35 8.09 31.63
C PHE A 56 3.83 7.95 30.18
N GLN A 57 3.88 6.72 29.66
CA GLN A 57 4.35 6.46 28.31
C GLN A 57 3.54 5.36 27.62
N ILE A 58 3.65 5.31 26.30
CA ILE A 58 3.11 4.24 25.47
C ILE A 58 4.19 3.74 24.52
N ALA A 59 4.43 2.43 24.53
CA ALA A 59 5.28 1.76 23.56
C ALA A 59 4.40 1.18 22.45
N LEU A 60 4.67 1.58 21.21
CA LEU A 60 4.04 1.07 20.00
C LEU A 60 5.03 0.19 19.25
N ASN A 61 4.57 -0.97 18.78
CA ASN A 61 5.33 -1.84 17.87
C ASN A 61 4.43 -2.28 16.73
N TRP A 62 4.99 -2.39 15.53
CA TRP A 62 4.28 -2.86 14.34
C TRP A 62 5.22 -3.71 13.47
N ASP A 63 4.65 -4.45 12.53
CA ASP A 63 5.45 -5.21 11.57
C ASP A 63 6.02 -4.28 10.49
N ALA A 64 7.21 -4.63 9.99
CA ALA A 64 7.81 -3.92 8.88
C ALA A 64 6.96 -4.10 7.61
N VAL A 65 6.68 -3.00 6.93
CA VAL A 65 6.11 -3.01 5.58
C VAL A 65 7.27 -2.90 4.59
N THR A 66 7.35 -3.86 3.65
CA THR A 66 8.36 -3.86 2.58
C THR A 66 8.32 -2.53 1.83
N ASP A 67 9.49 -1.97 1.54
CA ASP A 67 9.70 -0.69 0.83
C ASP A 67 9.14 0.56 1.53
N ALA A 68 8.66 0.45 2.77
CA ALA A 68 8.29 1.61 3.55
C ALA A 68 9.52 2.46 3.89
N ILE A 69 9.55 3.69 3.39
CA ILE A 69 10.59 4.68 3.69
C ILE A 69 10.41 5.34 5.06
N GLY A 70 9.28 5.11 5.72
CA GLY A 70 8.98 5.56 7.07
C GLY A 70 7.50 5.42 7.44
N TYR A 71 7.21 5.65 8.72
CA TYR A 71 5.88 5.52 9.32
C TYR A 71 5.43 6.81 9.97
N ASN A 72 4.14 7.16 9.80
CA ASN A 72 3.52 8.26 10.54
C ASN A 72 2.79 7.69 11.76
N VAL A 73 3.18 8.10 12.97
CA VAL A 73 2.45 7.76 14.18
C VAL A 73 1.30 8.74 14.33
N LYS A 74 0.08 8.20 14.36
CA LYS A 74 -1.15 8.98 14.51
C LYS A 74 -1.93 8.55 15.74
N ARG A 75 -2.62 9.50 16.39
CA ARG A 75 -3.40 9.26 17.60
C ARG A 75 -4.77 9.94 17.50
N SER A 76 -5.79 9.29 18.07
CA SER A 76 -7.11 9.87 18.29
C SER A 76 -7.60 9.52 19.68
N THR A 77 -8.41 10.39 20.27
CA THR A 77 -9.19 10.09 21.48
C THR A 77 -10.55 9.46 21.15
N THR A 78 -10.92 9.40 19.88
CA THR A 78 -12.20 8.86 19.40
C THR A 78 -11.95 7.56 18.64
N ALA A 79 -12.65 6.50 19.03
CA ALA A 79 -12.58 5.23 18.31
C ALA A 79 -13.03 5.43 16.85
N GLY A 80 -12.17 5.03 15.90
CA GLY A 80 -12.41 5.26 14.47
C GLY A 80 -11.91 6.62 13.94
N GLY A 81 -11.40 7.50 14.80
CA GLY A 81 -10.81 8.78 14.41
C GLY A 81 -11.75 9.99 14.56
N PRO A 82 -11.34 11.16 14.03
CA PRO A 82 -10.17 11.40 13.17
C PRO A 82 -8.83 11.24 13.90
N TYR A 83 -7.78 10.81 13.19
CA TYR A 83 -6.44 10.62 13.74
C TYR A 83 -5.52 11.76 13.33
N GLU A 84 -4.85 12.36 14.31
CA GLU A 84 -3.85 13.40 14.09
C GLU A 84 -2.45 12.81 14.06
N THR A 85 -1.61 13.31 13.16
CA THR A 85 -0.20 12.89 13.10
C THR A 85 0.57 13.56 14.23
N ILE A 86 1.11 12.75 15.13
CA ILE A 86 1.91 13.25 16.26
C ILE A 86 3.41 13.13 16.01
N VAL A 87 3.83 12.16 15.20
CA VAL A 87 5.22 12.00 14.78
C VAL A 87 5.28 11.55 13.32
N PRO A 88 5.88 12.34 12.43
CA PRO A 88 6.07 11.94 11.05
C PRO A 88 7.37 11.15 10.84
N ASN A 89 7.42 10.34 9.77
CA ASN A 89 8.65 9.73 9.21
C ASN A 89 9.51 8.92 10.20
N VAL A 90 8.90 8.13 11.07
CA VAL A 90 9.62 7.15 11.91
C VAL A 90 10.26 6.11 10.99
N SER A 91 11.58 5.92 11.05
CA SER A 91 12.31 4.99 10.17
C SER A 91 12.33 3.53 10.66
N GLY A 92 12.01 3.30 11.93
CA GLY A 92 11.92 1.98 12.55
C GLY A 92 10.49 1.47 12.68
N THR A 93 10.34 0.31 13.29
CA THR A 93 9.04 -0.37 13.50
C THR A 93 8.52 -0.25 14.94
N SER A 94 9.02 0.73 15.67
CA SER A 94 8.65 0.98 17.06
C SER A 94 8.69 2.46 17.39
N TYR A 95 7.85 2.89 18.32
CA TYR A 95 7.85 4.25 18.86
C TYR A 95 7.48 4.25 20.34
N VAL A 96 8.21 5.01 21.16
CA VAL A 96 7.84 5.28 22.55
C VAL A 96 7.49 6.76 22.66
N GLY A 97 6.25 7.04 23.07
CA GLY A 97 5.74 8.40 23.23
C GLY A 97 5.17 8.66 24.62
N TYR A 98 5.05 9.94 24.96
CA TYR A 98 4.46 10.45 26.21
C TYR A 98 3.16 11.21 25.91
#